data_AF-A0A5N6C0T7-F1
#
_entry.id   AF-A0A5N6C0T7-F1
#
_cell.length_a   1.000
_cell.length_b   1.000
_cell.length_c   1.000
_cell.angle_alpha   90.00
_cell.angle_beta   90.00
_cell.angle_gamma   90.00
#
_symmetry.space_group_name_H-M   'P 1'
#
loop_
_entity.id
_entity.type
_entity.pdbx_description
1 polymer ?
#
loop_
_entity_poly.entity_id
_entity_poly.type
_entity_poly.pdbx_seq_one_letter_code
_entity_poly.pdbx_strand_id
1 'polypeptide(L)'
;MHLHCYMWSGLGEDLRNEAERRPPLPPADPGPFTSSPLPPMRTCDWLLKPARRIDASPASLDDALAWLAERHRTAQGSFLHPADEARIGLDFRLKTAREALTSGVDVQWGIWLTGGRFLTCGVVCCSPNRHAAYRCPAS
;
A
#
# COMPACT_ATOMS: atom_id res chain seq x y z
N MET A 1 4.76 -4.68 -17.17
CA MET A 1 4.97 -4.28 -15.76
C MET A 1 4.05 -5.14 -14.91
N HIS A 2 4.56 -5.71 -13.83
CA HIS A 2 3.74 -6.48 -12.89
C HIS A 2 3.48 -5.63 -11.65
N LEU A 3 2.23 -5.58 -11.18
CA LEU A 3 1.77 -4.71 -10.10
C LEU A 3 0.95 -5.52 -9.09
N HIS A 4 1.06 -5.18 -7.81
CA HIS A 4 0.19 -5.71 -6.76
C HIS A 4 -0.35 -4.57 -5.90
N CYS A 5 -1.65 -4.63 -5.62
CA CYS A 5 -2.36 -3.68 -4.79
C CYS A 5 -2.49 -4.22 -3.36
N TYR A 6 -2.29 -3.35 -2.39
CA TYR A 6 -2.37 -3.67 -0.98
C TYR A 6 -3.14 -2.59 -0.23
N MET A 7 -4.03 -3.01 0.65
CA MET A 7 -4.80 -2.17 1.53
C MET A 7 -4.71 -2.69 2.96
N TRP A 8 -4.66 -1.77 3.90
CA TRP A 8 -4.95 -2.08 5.28
C TRP A 8 -5.78 -0.95 5.90
N SER A 9 -6.76 -1.31 6.73
CA SER A 9 -7.51 -0.34 7.51
C SER A 9 -7.80 -0.86 8.91
N GLY A 10 -7.24 -0.19 9.92
CA GLY A 10 -7.35 -0.57 11.33
C GLY A 10 -7.19 0.64 12.24
N LEU A 11 -6.94 0.39 13.53
CA LEU A 11 -6.72 1.47 14.49
C LEU A 11 -5.33 2.07 14.28
N GLY A 12 -5.21 3.38 14.43
CA GLY A 12 -3.91 4.05 14.38
C GLY A 12 -2.91 3.53 15.41
N GLU A 13 -3.40 3.01 16.54
CA GLU A 13 -2.57 2.36 17.56
C GLU A 13 -1.90 1.08 17.05
N ASP A 14 -2.57 0.30 16.20
CA ASP A 14 -2.00 -0.92 15.61
C ASP A 14 -0.76 -0.61 14.76
N LEU A 15 -0.75 0.55 14.09
CA LEU A 15 0.41 0.99 13.29
C LEU A 15 1.65 1.28 14.14
N ARG A 16 1.50 1.55 15.44
CA ARG A 16 2.63 1.80 16.34
C ARG A 16 3.43 0.54 16.64
N ASN A 17 2.90 -0.64 16.33
CA ASN A 17 3.64 -1.90 16.42
C ASN A 17 4.66 -2.01 15.27
N GLU A 18 5.78 -1.30 15.40
CA GLU A 18 6.85 -1.31 14.39
C GLU A 18 7.50 -2.68 14.20
N ALA A 19 7.57 -3.48 15.27
CA ALA A 19 8.23 -4.79 15.25
C ALA A 19 7.61 -5.73 14.21
N GLU A 20 6.29 -5.69 14.05
CA GLU A 20 5.56 -6.48 13.06
C GLU A 20 5.53 -5.87 11.65
N ARG A 21 5.97 -4.61 11.52
CA ARG A 21 5.97 -3.86 10.26
C ARG A 21 7.34 -3.82 9.60
N ARG A 22 8.39 -4.30 10.28
CA ARG A 22 9.76 -4.35 9.77
C ARG A 22 10.17 -5.80 9.50
N PRO A 23 10.65 -6.14 8.30
CA PRO A 23 11.28 -7.43 8.08
C PRO A 23 12.52 -7.54 8.98
N PRO A 24 12.68 -8.61 9.76
CA PRO A 24 13.82 -8.74 10.66
C PRO A 24 15.10 -9.07 9.89
N LEU A 25 16.24 -8.75 10.48
CA LEU A 25 17.55 -9.14 9.94
C LEU A 25 17.83 -10.62 10.27
N PRO A 26 18.44 -11.39 9.35
CA PRO A 26 18.89 -12.74 9.66
C PRO A 26 19.85 -12.75 10.86
N PRO A 27 19.80 -13.79 11.72
CA PRO A 27 19.05 -15.04 11.57
C PRO A 27 17.64 -15.03 12.18
N ALA A 28 17.09 -13.86 12.54
CA ALA A 28 15.79 -13.80 13.21
C ALA A 28 14.64 -14.30 12.32
N ASP A 29 13.62 -14.89 12.95
CA ASP A 29 12.46 -15.45 12.27
C ASP A 29 11.61 -14.35 11.60
N PRO A 30 11.40 -14.40 10.26
CA PRO A 30 10.52 -13.46 9.56
C PRO A 30 9.02 -13.76 9.75
N GLY A 31 8.65 -14.84 10.42
CA GLY A 31 7.28 -15.25 10.70
C GLY A 31 6.36 -14.14 11.22
N PRO A 32 6.74 -13.39 12.28
CA PRO A 32 5.93 -12.29 12.79
C PRO A 32 5.62 -11.22 11.72
N PHE A 33 6.63 -10.80 10.96
CA PHE A 33 6.44 -9.82 9.88
C PHE A 33 5.56 -10.36 8.74
N THR A 34 5.82 -11.58 8.27
CA THR A 34 5.12 -12.17 7.11
C THR A 34 3.67 -12.54 7.41
N SER A 35 3.37 -12.89 8.67
CA SER A 35 2.02 -13.20 9.14
C SER A 35 1.22 -11.95 9.53
N SER A 36 1.87 -10.87 9.96
CA SER A 36 1.18 -9.65 10.39
C SER A 36 0.31 -9.04 9.29
N PRO A 37 -0.92 -8.60 9.60
CA PRO A 37 -1.77 -7.87 8.66
C PRO A 37 -1.31 -6.42 8.47
N LEU A 38 -0.42 -5.92 9.32
CA LEU A 38 -0.02 -4.53 9.32
C LEU A 38 0.75 -4.15 8.04
N PRO A 39 0.56 -2.93 7.54
CA PRO A 39 1.33 -2.45 6.41
C PRO A 39 2.81 -2.32 6.80
N PRO A 40 3.75 -2.74 5.95
CA PRO A 40 5.17 -2.66 6.22
C PRO A 40 5.65 -1.20 6.36
N MET A 41 6.82 -1.01 6.96
CA MET A 41 7.47 0.30 7.05
C MET A 41 7.95 0.82 5.68
N ARG A 42 8.45 -0.08 4.82
CA ARG A 42 8.79 0.24 3.42
C ARG A 42 7.72 -0.37 2.51
N THR A 43 7.20 0.41 1.58
CA THR A 43 6.12 -0.02 0.69
C THR A 43 6.49 -1.27 -0.13
N CYS A 44 7.74 -1.38 -0.60
CA CYS A 44 8.22 -2.55 -1.34
C CYS A 44 8.22 -3.85 -0.53
N ASP A 45 8.30 -3.78 0.81
CA ASP A 45 8.35 -4.97 1.66
C ASP A 45 7.00 -5.70 1.74
N TRP A 46 5.94 -5.16 1.13
CA TRP A 46 4.72 -5.91 0.85
C TRP A 46 4.98 -7.15 -0.01
N LEU A 47 5.97 -7.11 -0.90
CA LEU A 47 6.33 -8.27 -1.75
C LEU A 47 6.96 -9.42 -0.94
N LEU A 48 7.44 -9.15 0.27
CA LEU A 48 7.94 -10.18 1.19
C LEU A 48 6.81 -10.89 1.95
N LYS A 49 5.60 -10.32 1.95
CA LYS A 49 4.40 -10.96 2.53
C LYS A 49 3.81 -11.96 1.53
N PRO A 50 3.12 -13.02 2.00
CA PRO A 50 2.61 -14.08 1.13
C PRO A 50 1.50 -13.57 0.19
N ALA A 51 1.30 -14.28 -0.95
CA ALA A 51 0.30 -13.93 -1.98
C ALA A 51 -1.10 -13.61 -1.44
N ARG A 52 -1.53 -14.32 -0.38
CA ARG A 52 -2.83 -14.09 0.29
C ARG A 52 -3.02 -12.69 0.87
N ARG A 53 -1.96 -11.87 0.95
CA ARG A 53 -2.02 -10.46 1.38
C ARG A 53 -2.25 -9.50 0.22
N ILE A 54 -2.21 -9.97 -1.03
CA ILE A 54 -2.48 -9.15 -2.20
C ILE A 54 -3.99 -8.95 -2.31
N ASP A 55 -4.44 -7.69 -2.34
CA ASP A 55 -5.86 -7.36 -2.52
C ASP A 55 -6.28 -7.39 -4.00
N ALA A 56 -5.37 -7.01 -4.90
CA ALA A 56 -5.58 -7.11 -6.34
C ALA A 56 -4.25 -7.21 -7.10
N SER A 57 -4.28 -7.90 -8.24
CA SER A 57 -3.17 -7.96 -9.21
C SER A 57 -3.66 -7.39 -10.54
N PRO A 58 -3.64 -6.06 -10.72
CA PRO A 58 -4.18 -5.42 -11.91
C PRO A 58 -3.40 -5.82 -13.17
N ALA A 59 -4.12 -6.02 -14.28
CA ALA A 59 -3.52 -6.39 -15.57
C ALA A 59 -2.79 -5.21 -16.24
N SER A 60 -3.17 -3.98 -15.91
CA SER A 60 -2.60 -2.76 -16.47
C SER A 60 -2.38 -1.66 -15.42
N LEU A 61 -1.63 -0.63 -15.80
CA LEU A 61 -1.47 0.59 -15.00
C LEU A 61 -2.83 1.29 -14.77
N ASP A 62 -3.69 1.31 -15.78
CA ASP A 62 -5.00 1.96 -15.68
C ASP A 62 -5.92 1.21 -14.71
N ASP A 63 -5.88 -0.12 -14.70
CA ASP A 63 -6.61 -0.93 -13.71
C ASP A 63 -6.12 -0.65 -12.29
N ALA A 64 -4.81 -0.47 -12.10
CA ALA A 64 -4.23 -0.12 -10.80
C ALA A 64 -4.67 1.27 -10.32
N LEU A 65 -4.73 2.25 -11.23
CA LEU A 65 -5.20 3.60 -10.94
C LEU A 65 -6.71 3.63 -10.67
N ALA A 66 -7.50 2.85 -11.41
CA ALA A 66 -8.91 2.66 -11.16
C ALA A 66 -9.17 2.04 -9.78
N TRP A 67 -8.37 1.03 -9.40
CA TRP A 67 -8.41 0.45 -8.07
C TRP A 67 -8.11 1.49 -6.98
N LEU A 68 -7.03 2.26 -7.10
CA LEU A 68 -6.68 3.33 -6.17
C LEU A 68 -7.81 4.37 -6.04
N ALA A 69 -8.37 4.80 -7.17
CA ALA A 69 -9.47 5.75 -7.20
C ALA A 69 -10.71 5.24 -6.48
N GLU A 70 -11.06 3.97 -6.70
CA GLU A 70 -12.19 3.34 -6.03
C GLU A 70 -11.98 3.27 -4.52
N ARG A 71 -10.82 2.80 -4.07
CA ARG A 71 -10.47 2.73 -2.65
C ARG A 71 -10.54 4.09 -1.96
N HIS A 72 -10.08 5.14 -2.63
CA HIS A 72 -10.20 6.51 -2.13
C HIS A 72 -11.67 6.92 -2.02
N ARG A 73 -12.48 6.74 -3.08
CA ARG A 73 -13.90 7.11 -3.09
C ARG A 73 -14.70 6.40 -1.99
N THR A 74 -14.47 5.10 -1.82
CA THR A 74 -15.11 4.32 -0.75
C THR A 74 -14.82 4.90 0.64
N ALA A 75 -13.61 5.42 0.87
CA ALA A 75 -13.20 5.95 2.16
C ALA A 75 -13.62 7.42 2.41
N GLN A 76 -14.06 8.16 1.38
CA GLN A 76 -14.33 9.60 1.47
C GLN A 76 -15.28 9.99 2.62
N GLY A 77 -16.34 9.19 2.83
CA GLY A 77 -17.32 9.45 3.89
C GLY A 77 -16.76 9.31 5.31
N SER A 78 -15.56 8.75 5.47
CA SER A 78 -14.91 8.51 6.76
C SER A 78 -13.62 9.30 6.95
N PHE A 79 -13.26 10.21 6.04
CA PHE A 79 -12.07 11.04 6.21
C PHE A 79 -12.13 11.86 7.49
N LEU A 80 -11.05 11.88 8.26
CA LEU A 80 -10.95 12.70 9.46
C LEU A 80 -10.92 14.20 9.11
N HIS A 81 -10.21 14.54 8.05
CA HIS A 81 -10.07 15.91 7.55
C HIS A 81 -10.44 15.98 6.06
N PRO A 82 -11.74 15.93 5.72
CA PRO A 82 -12.18 15.87 4.32
C PRO A 82 -11.79 17.11 3.50
N ALA A 83 -11.69 18.29 4.13
CA ALA A 83 -11.24 19.51 3.46
C ALA A 83 -9.74 19.45 3.03
N ASP A 84 -8.89 18.84 3.86
CA ASP A 84 -7.48 18.66 3.52
C ASP A 84 -7.28 17.65 2.40
N GLU A 85 -8.02 16.54 2.44
CA GLU A 85 -8.00 15.54 1.36
C GLU A 85 -8.54 16.11 0.05
N ALA A 86 -9.59 16.94 0.10
CA ALA A 86 -10.13 17.63 -1.06
C ALA A 86 -9.14 18.65 -1.66
N ARG A 87 -8.34 19.33 -0.82
CA ARG A 87 -7.31 20.28 -1.27
C ARG A 87 -6.18 19.61 -2.04
N ILE A 88 -5.81 18.38 -1.68
CA ILE A 88 -4.88 17.56 -2.48
C ILE A 88 -5.60 17.09 -3.74
N GLY A 89 -6.80 16.53 -3.59
CA GLY A 89 -7.65 16.11 -4.69
C GLY A 89 -7.25 14.76 -5.30
N LEU A 90 -8.25 13.97 -5.68
CA LEU A 90 -8.03 12.64 -6.26
C LEU A 90 -7.28 12.71 -7.60
N ASP A 91 -7.58 13.69 -8.44
CA ASP A 91 -6.95 13.83 -9.77
C ASP A 91 -5.44 14.04 -9.66
N PHE A 92 -5.00 14.88 -8.71
CA PHE A 92 -3.58 15.10 -8.46
C PHE A 92 -2.90 13.82 -7.95
N ARG A 93 -3.52 13.13 -6.98
CA ARG A 93 -3.01 11.86 -6.46
C ARG A 93 -2.84 10.82 -7.57
N LEU A 94 -3.81 10.70 -8.47
CA LEU A 94 -3.77 9.76 -9.60
C LEU A 94 -2.72 10.15 -10.64
N LYS A 95 -2.57 11.44 -10.95
CA LYS A 95 -1.50 11.92 -11.83
C LYS A 95 -0.12 11.55 -11.30
N THR A 96 0.17 11.87 -10.03
CA THR A 96 1.45 11.53 -9.39
C THR A 96 1.65 10.02 -9.30
N ALA A 97 0.59 9.25 -9.01
CA ALA A 97 0.66 7.79 -8.99
C ALA A 97 1.04 7.21 -10.36
N ARG A 98 0.45 7.74 -11.45
CA ARG A 98 0.78 7.32 -12.81
C ARG A 98 2.25 7.54 -13.13
N GLU A 99 2.76 8.74 -12.82
CA GLU A 99 4.16 9.10 -13.05
C GLU A 99 5.11 8.19 -12.26
N ALA A 100 4.81 7.97 -10.97
CA ALA A 100 5.60 7.08 -10.11
C ALA A 100 5.63 5.64 -10.63
N LEU A 101 4.47 5.03 -10.85
CA LEU A 101 4.37 3.63 -11.27
C LEU A 101 5.02 3.38 -12.63
N THR A 102 4.88 4.32 -13.58
CA THR A 102 5.56 4.24 -14.89
C THR A 102 7.08 4.18 -14.75
N SER A 103 7.63 4.83 -13.71
CA SER A 103 9.07 4.81 -13.40
C SER A 103 9.50 3.65 -12.48
N GLY A 104 8.61 2.70 -12.19
CA GLY A 104 8.89 1.57 -11.30
C GLY A 104 8.93 1.94 -9.82
N VAL A 105 8.39 3.11 -9.45
CA VAL A 105 8.31 3.61 -8.06
C VAL A 105 6.96 3.25 -7.47
N ASP A 106 6.98 2.60 -6.30
CA ASP A 106 5.77 2.23 -5.57
C ASP A 106 4.95 3.45 -5.15
N VAL A 107 3.63 3.28 -5.04
CA VAL A 107 2.69 4.30 -4.57
C VAL A 107 2.06 3.84 -3.26
N GLN A 108 1.98 4.74 -2.27
CA GLN A 108 1.25 4.50 -1.04
C GLN A 108 0.55 5.78 -0.58
N TRP A 109 -0.75 5.69 -0.35
CA TRP A 109 -1.54 6.73 0.31
C TRP A 109 -1.83 6.29 1.74
N GLY A 110 -1.65 7.23 2.68
CA GLY A 110 -2.02 7.09 4.07
C GLY A 110 -3.04 8.16 4.41
N ILE A 111 -4.20 7.77 4.93
CA ILE A 111 -5.32 8.69 5.21
C ILE A 111 -5.86 8.39 6.62
N TRP A 112 -5.92 9.43 7.46
CA TRP A 112 -6.59 9.34 8.76
C TRP A 112 -8.10 9.34 8.56
N LEU A 113 -8.77 8.38 9.20
CA LEU A 113 -10.21 8.23 9.20
C LEU A 113 -10.78 8.59 10.58
N THR A 114 -12.08 8.85 10.62
CA THR A 114 -12.82 9.03 11.88
C THR A 114 -12.74 7.78 12.76
N GLY A 115 -12.96 7.95 14.06
CA GLY A 115 -12.88 6.85 15.03
C GLY A 115 -11.46 6.35 15.32
N GLY A 116 -10.43 7.17 15.09
CA GLY A 116 -9.03 6.82 15.35
C GLY A 116 -8.48 5.77 14.39
N ARG A 117 -9.11 5.58 13.24
CA ARG A 117 -8.72 4.59 12.23
C ARG A 117 -7.77 5.20 11.21
N PHE A 118 -6.99 4.35 10.57
CA PHE A 118 -6.10 4.74 9.48
C PHE A 118 -6.29 3.82 8.28
N LEU A 119 -6.16 4.36 7.08
CA LEU A 119 -6.16 3.64 5.82
C LEU A 119 -4.77 3.75 5.21
N THR A 120 -4.16 2.61 4.89
CA THR A 120 -3.12 2.54 3.86
C THR A 120 -3.69 1.90 2.61
N CYS A 121 -3.35 2.47 1.46
CA CYS A 121 -3.75 1.96 0.15
C CYS A 121 -2.58 2.20 -0.81
N GLY A 122 -2.04 1.15 -1.42
CA GLY A 122 -0.85 1.27 -2.23
C GLY A 122 -0.80 0.30 -3.39
N VAL A 123 0.00 0.66 -4.39
CA VAL A 123 0.33 -0.15 -5.56
C VAL A 123 1.84 -0.33 -5.56
N VAL A 124 2.27 -1.57 -5.49
CA VAL A 124 3.68 -1.96 -5.47
C VAL A 124 4.04 -2.47 -6.85
N CYS A 125 5.09 -1.90 -7.43
CA CYS A 125 5.66 -2.42 -8.65
C CYS A 125 6.34 -3.75 -8.31
N CYS A 126 5.87 -4.88 -8.83
CA CYS A 126 6.51 -6.17 -8.57
C CYS A 126 7.72 -6.37 -9.49
N SER A 127 7.59 -6.04 -10.77
CA SER A 127 8.70 -6.10 -11.72
C SER A 127 8.47 -5.18 -12.93
N PRO A 128 9.39 -4.24 -13.21
CA PRO A 128 10.54 -3.83 -12.38
C PRO A 128 10.10 -3.05 -11.12
N ASN A 129 10.86 -3.15 -10.02
CA ASN A 129 10.71 -2.30 -8.82
C ASN A 129 12.02 -1.53 -8.59
N ARG A 130 11.93 -0.22 -8.35
CA ARG A 130 13.10 0.65 -8.17
C ARG A 130 13.69 0.61 -6.75
N HIS A 131 12.93 0.17 -5.76
CA HIS A 131 13.30 0.15 -4.35
C HIS A 131 13.80 -1.20 -3.85
N ALA A 132 13.46 -2.29 -4.53
CA ALA A 132 13.86 -3.65 -4.15
C ALA A 132 13.88 -4.61 -5.35
N ALA A 133 14.66 -5.69 -5.24
CA ALA A 133 14.72 -6.77 -6.24
C ALA A 133 14.14 -8.09 -5.68
N TYR A 134 12.96 -8.00 -5.04
CA TYR A 134 12.29 -9.16 -4.48
C TYR A 134 11.63 -10.02 -5.56
N ARG A 135 11.44 -11.32 -5.28
CA ARG A 135 10.64 -12.20 -6.12
C ARG A 135 9.16 -11.84 -6.01
N CYS A 136 8.40 -12.17 -7.05
CA CYS A 136 6.96 -12.03 -7.00
C CYS A 136 6.37 -12.98 -5.95
N PRO A 137 5.50 -12.48 -5.04
CA PRO A 137 4.83 -13.34 -4.07
C PRO A 137 3.77 -14.26 -4.69
N ALA A 138 3.29 -13.98 -5.90
CA ALA A 138 2.24 -14.72 -6.61
C ALA A 138 2.74 -15.60 -7.76
N SER A 139 4.08 -15.74 -7.92
CA SER A 139 4.69 -16.63 -8.92
C SER A 139 4.87 -18.05 -8.43
#